data_AF-A0AA51Q7E9-F1
#
_entry.id   AF-A0AA51Q7E9-F1
#
_cell.length_a   1.000
_cell.length_b   1.000
_cell.length_c   1.000
_cell.angle_alpha   90.00
_cell.angle_beta   90.00
_cell.angle_gamma   90.00
#
_symmetry.space_group_name_H-M   'P 1'
#
loop_
_entity.id
_entity.type
_entity.pdbx_description
1 polymer ?
#
loop_
_entity_poly.entity_id
_entity_poly.type
_entity_poly.pdbx_seq_one_letter_code
_entity_poly.pdbx_strand_id
1 'polypeptide(L)'
;MLTRLMTSGNWIPAIIGWVFIMAGFSVIYLYLKPLTPVKKCITFFASYIFIYIITVPFIFNIFRDKPFFHFQYLLFVMLGVIIGGLLIESYAKLYRIITERKIMEKTLEASESKYRLIAENTSDLIVVMDKKQSISYFSPSHEQVLGYEGQNWKTLN
;
A
#
# COMPACT_ATOMS: atom_id res chain seq x y z
N MET A 1 -10.11 -2.08 42.68
CA MET A 1 -10.08 -3.13 41.65
C MET A 1 -8.65 -3.48 41.24
N LEU A 2 -7.78 -2.51 40.93
CA LEU A 2 -6.33 -2.71 40.69
C LEU A 2 -5.59 -3.41 41.85
N THR A 3 -5.98 -3.14 43.10
CA THR A 3 -5.35 -3.73 44.29
C THR A 3 -5.62 -5.22 44.45
N ARG A 4 -6.75 -5.74 43.95
CA ARG A 4 -7.06 -7.19 43.94
C ARG A 4 -6.30 -7.96 42.86
N LEU A 5 -5.93 -7.30 41.76
CA LEU A 5 -5.06 -7.87 40.73
C LEU A 5 -3.65 -8.11 41.29
N MET A 6 -3.05 -7.08 41.92
CA MET A 6 -1.68 -7.16 42.44
C MET A 6 -1.50 -8.18 43.58
N THR A 7 -2.57 -8.53 44.31
CA THR A 7 -2.52 -9.56 45.36
C THR A 7 -2.55 -11.00 44.84
N SER A 8 -2.91 -11.23 43.57
CA SER A 8 -2.82 -12.57 42.98
C SER A 8 -1.39 -12.78 42.47
N GLY A 9 -0.63 -13.72 43.02
CA GLY A 9 0.81 -13.92 42.71
C GLY A 9 1.17 -14.33 41.28
N ASN A 10 0.24 -14.23 40.32
CA ASN A 10 0.38 -14.74 38.95
C ASN A 10 0.63 -13.66 37.88
N TRP A 11 0.75 -12.38 38.23
CA TRP A 11 0.91 -11.29 37.26
C TRP A 11 2.33 -11.18 36.70
N ILE A 12 3.34 -11.45 37.52
CA ILE A 12 4.75 -11.39 37.12
C ILE A 12 5.06 -12.40 35.99
N PRO A 13 4.66 -13.69 36.09
CA PRO A 13 4.83 -14.64 34.99
C PRO A 13 4.13 -14.22 33.68
N ALA A 14 2.95 -13.59 33.78
CA ALA A 14 2.20 -13.13 32.61
C ALA A 14 2.89 -11.96 31.89
N ILE A 15 3.40 -10.99 32.64
CA ILE A 15 4.15 -9.85 32.08
C ILE A 15 5.45 -10.31 31.44
N ILE A 16 6.19 -11.21 32.11
CA ILE A 16 7.43 -11.78 31.59
C ILE A 16 7.16 -12.53 30.28
N GLY A 17 6.11 -13.35 30.23
CA GLY A 17 5.72 -14.07 29.02
C GLY A 17 5.39 -13.12 27.87
N TRP A 18 4.65 -12.04 28.13
CA TRP A 18 4.30 -11.05 27.11
C TRP A 18 5.53 -10.31 26.55
N VAL A 19 6.47 -9.91 27.42
CA VAL A 19 7.74 -9.27 27.00
C VAL A 19 8.58 -10.22 26.14
N PHE A 20 8.64 -11.50 26.49
CA PHE A 20 9.37 -12.51 25.71
C PHE A 20 8.75 -12.72 24.32
N ILE A 21 7.42 -12.75 24.24
CA ILE A 21 6.68 -12.84 22.97
C ILE A 21 6.96 -11.61 22.09
N MET A 22 6.93 -10.40 22.67
CA MET A 22 7.20 -9.16 21.95
C MET A 22 8.65 -9.07 21.45
N ALA A 23 9.63 -9.48 22.28
CA ALA A 23 11.03 -9.56 21.89
C ALA A 23 11.24 -10.57 20.75
N GLY A 24 10.62 -11.75 20.85
CA GLY A 24 10.66 -12.79 19.81
C GLY A 24 10.09 -12.27 18.48
N PHE A 25 8.91 -11.65 18.50
CA PHE A 25 8.31 -11.04 17.32
C PHE A 25 9.18 -9.94 16.71
N SER A 26 9.84 -9.13 17.54
CA SER A 26 10.76 -8.08 17.08
C SER A 26 11.98 -8.66 16.36
N VAL A 27 12.59 -9.74 16.87
CA VAL A 27 13.71 -10.42 16.23
C VAL A 27 13.29 -11.12 14.93
N ILE A 28 12.12 -11.77 14.94
CA ILE A 28 11.56 -12.43 13.74
C ILE A 28 11.27 -11.40 12.64
N TYR A 29 10.77 -10.21 13.00
CA TYR A 29 10.56 -9.11 12.06
C TYR A 29 11.85 -8.72 11.33
N LEU A 30 12.99 -8.70 12.03
CA LEU A 30 14.29 -8.42 11.43
C LEU A 30 14.75 -9.52 10.45
N TYR A 31 14.54 -10.78 10.79
CA TYR A 31 14.86 -11.92 9.91
C TYR A 31 13.96 -12.00 8.67
N LEU A 32 12.74 -11.49 8.76
CA LEU A 32 11.75 -11.51 7.68
C LEU A 32 11.92 -10.36 6.67
N LYS A 33 12.93 -9.50 6.82
CA LYS A 33 13.15 -8.33 5.95
C LYS A 33 13.14 -8.64 4.43
N PRO A 34 13.78 -9.71 3.91
CA PRO A 34 13.86 -9.97 2.47
C PRO A 34 12.67 -10.75 1.89
N LEU A 35 11.72 -11.22 2.69
CA LEU A 35 10.65 -12.12 2.23
C LEU A 35 9.43 -11.36 1.70
N THR A 36 8.67 -11.99 0.79
CA THR A 36 7.39 -11.46 0.33
C THR A 36 6.38 -11.35 1.48
N PRO A 37 5.46 -10.37 1.48
CA PRO A 37 4.54 -10.12 2.60
C PRO A 37 3.75 -11.37 3.04
N VAL A 38 3.34 -12.21 2.08
CA VAL A 38 2.68 -13.49 2.34
C VAL A 38 3.58 -14.45 3.12
N LYS A 39 4.84 -14.61 2.70
CA LYS A 39 5.80 -15.49 3.40
C LYS A 39 6.08 -14.99 4.82
N LYS A 40 6.12 -13.66 5.04
CA LYS A 40 6.24 -13.08 6.39
C LYS A 40 5.08 -13.51 7.29
N CYS A 41 3.85 -13.43 6.81
CA CYS A 41 2.66 -13.81 7.58
C CYS A 41 2.67 -15.31 7.94
N ILE A 42 3.05 -16.17 7.00
CA ILE A 42 3.16 -17.62 7.24
C ILE A 42 4.21 -17.90 8.32
N THR A 43 5.39 -17.27 8.24
CA THR A 43 6.46 -17.48 9.23
C THR A 43 6.10 -16.95 10.60
N PHE A 44 5.48 -15.76 10.70
CA PHE A 44 4.99 -15.23 11.97
C PHE A 44 3.97 -16.16 12.60
N PHE A 45 3.05 -16.70 11.79
CA PHE A 45 2.04 -17.60 12.28
C PHE A 45 2.62 -18.93 12.76
N ALA A 46 3.55 -19.53 12.00
CA ALA A 46 4.23 -20.75 12.38
C ALA A 46 5.04 -20.59 13.68
N SER A 47 5.76 -19.47 13.83
CA SER A 47 6.49 -19.15 15.06
C SER A 47 5.57 -18.96 16.24
N TYR A 48 4.43 -18.28 16.05
CA TYR A 48 3.43 -18.09 17.10
C TYR A 48 2.83 -19.40 17.59
N ILE A 49 2.44 -20.31 16.68
CA ILE A 49 1.98 -21.66 17.05
C ILE A 49 3.07 -22.38 17.86
N PHE A 50 4.33 -22.32 17.40
CA PHE A 50 5.44 -23.01 18.06
C PHE A 50 5.67 -22.48 19.48
N ILE A 51 5.70 -21.16 19.67
CA ILE A 51 5.80 -20.53 20.99
C ILE A 51 4.59 -20.94 21.85
N TYR A 52 3.37 -20.87 21.31
CA TYR A 52 2.16 -21.22 22.05
C TYR A 52 2.15 -22.68 22.52
N ILE A 53 2.57 -23.63 21.68
CA ILE A 53 2.68 -25.05 22.03
C ILE A 53 3.71 -25.28 23.15
N ILE A 54 4.78 -24.48 23.23
CA ILE A 54 5.79 -24.61 24.29
C ILE A 54 5.33 -23.91 25.57
N THR A 55 4.83 -22.68 25.46
CA THR A 55 4.51 -21.81 26.58
C THR A 55 3.26 -22.26 27.33
N VAL A 56 2.21 -22.73 26.65
CA VAL A 56 0.93 -23.07 27.29
C VAL A 56 1.04 -24.31 28.21
N PRO A 57 1.69 -25.42 27.82
CA PRO A 57 1.92 -26.54 28.73
C PRO A 57 2.85 -26.17 29.88
N PHE A 58 3.89 -25.36 29.61
CA PHE A 58 4.91 -24.99 30.59
C PHE A 58 4.39 -24.03 31.68
N ILE A 59 3.61 -23.00 31.32
CA ILE A 59 3.15 -21.99 32.27
C ILE A 59 1.90 -22.45 33.03
N PHE A 60 0.97 -23.13 32.37
CA PHE A 60 -0.35 -23.36 32.93
C PHE A 60 -0.64 -24.81 33.30
N ASN A 61 0.09 -25.79 32.74
CA ASN A 61 -0.16 -27.24 32.92
C ASN A 61 -1.66 -27.65 32.73
N ILE A 62 -2.44 -26.80 32.04
CA ILE A 62 -3.91 -26.74 32.05
C ILE A 62 -4.52 -27.26 30.75
N PHE A 63 -3.67 -27.69 29.80
CA PHE A 63 -4.09 -28.19 28.48
C PHE A 63 -5.11 -29.34 28.59
N ARG A 64 -5.19 -29.98 29.76
CA ARG A 64 -6.09 -31.09 30.06
C ARG A 64 -7.53 -30.67 30.43
N ASP A 65 -7.76 -29.43 30.88
CA ASP A 65 -9.08 -29.05 31.43
C ASP A 65 -10.04 -28.43 30.39
N LYS A 66 -9.55 -27.61 29.44
CA LYS A 66 -10.42 -26.87 28.48
C LYS A 66 -9.80 -26.68 27.09
N PRO A 67 -9.63 -27.75 26.29
CA PRO A 67 -8.98 -27.68 24.96
C PRO A 67 -9.72 -26.80 23.94
N PHE A 68 -11.05 -26.69 24.04
CA PHE A 68 -11.86 -25.91 23.10
C PHE A 68 -11.57 -24.40 23.14
N PHE A 69 -11.29 -23.87 24.34
CA PHE A 69 -10.97 -22.44 24.52
C PHE A 69 -9.65 -22.07 23.84
N HIS A 70 -8.65 -22.96 23.90
CA HIS A 70 -7.37 -22.77 23.24
C HIS A 70 -7.47 -22.78 21.72
N PHE A 71 -8.32 -23.65 21.16
CA PHE A 71 -8.58 -23.68 19.73
C PHE A 71 -9.24 -22.39 19.23
N GLN A 72 -10.27 -21.92 19.94
CA GLN A 72 -10.94 -20.66 19.62
C GLN A 72 -9.97 -19.47 19.68
N TYR A 73 -9.08 -19.44 20.66
CA TYR A 73 -8.06 -18.39 20.78
C TYR A 73 -7.05 -18.42 19.61
N LEU A 74 -6.57 -19.60 19.23
CA LEU A 74 -5.69 -19.76 18.06
C LEU A 74 -6.38 -19.31 16.77
N LEU A 75 -7.65 -19.64 16.58
CA LEU A 75 -8.45 -19.22 15.42
C LEU A 75 -8.60 -17.69 15.37
N PHE A 76 -8.86 -17.05 16.51
CA PHE A 76 -8.97 -15.59 16.58
C PHE A 76 -7.65 -14.90 16.20
N VAL A 77 -6.52 -15.40 16.72
CA VAL A 77 -5.20 -14.85 16.37
C VAL A 77 -4.87 -15.10 14.91
N MET A 78 -5.22 -16.27 14.36
CA MET A 78 -5.09 -16.52 12.92
C MET A 78 -5.82 -15.52 12.07
N LEU A 79 -7.09 -15.26 12.38
CA LEU A 79 -7.89 -14.30 11.65
C LEU A 79 -7.26 -12.91 11.72
N GLY A 80 -6.79 -12.49 12.89
CA GLY A 80 -6.08 -11.21 13.05
C GLY A 80 -4.81 -11.10 12.18
N VAL A 81 -3.98 -12.14 12.18
CA VAL A 81 -2.74 -12.17 11.36
C VAL A 81 -3.04 -12.18 9.87
N ILE A 82 -4.05 -12.96 9.44
CA ILE A 82 -4.48 -13.01 8.03
C ILE A 82 -5.01 -11.65 7.57
N ILE A 83 -5.90 -11.04 8.36
CA ILE A 83 -6.50 -9.74 8.04
C ILE A 83 -5.40 -8.66 8.00
N GLY A 84 -4.49 -8.65 8.98
CA GLY A 84 -3.38 -7.71 9.01
C GLY A 84 -2.45 -7.86 7.81
N GLY A 85 -2.09 -9.11 7.45
CA GLY A 85 -1.29 -9.41 6.28
C GLY A 85 -1.93 -8.94 4.97
N LEU A 86 -3.22 -9.23 4.80
CA LEU A 86 -4.00 -8.84 3.63
C LEU A 86 -4.11 -7.32 3.50
N LEU A 87 -4.31 -6.62 4.62
CA LEU A 87 -4.41 -5.17 4.65
C LEU A 87 -3.10 -4.49 4.22
N ILE A 88 -1.96 -4.99 4.72
CA ILE A 88 -0.63 -4.47 4.38
C ILE A 88 -0.35 -4.67 2.88
N GLU A 89 -0.65 -5.86 2.34
CA GLU A 89 -0.44 -6.16 0.92
C GLU A 89 -1.35 -5.30 0.02
N SER A 90 -2.63 -5.19 0.38
CA SER A 90 -3.60 -4.36 -0.33
C SER A 90 -3.17 -2.90 -0.36
N TYR A 91 -2.75 -2.35 0.79
CA TYR A 91 -2.24 -0.99 0.89
C TYR A 91 -1.01 -0.76 0.02
N ALA A 92 -0.02 -1.66 0.06
CA ALA A 92 1.20 -1.53 -0.73
C ALA A 92 0.91 -1.55 -2.25
N LYS A 93 -0.01 -2.42 -2.68
CA LYS A 93 -0.42 -2.51 -4.08
C LYS A 93 -1.17 -1.24 -4.53
N LEU A 94 -2.11 -0.76 -3.72
CA LEU A 94 -2.88 0.44 -4.00
C LEU A 94 -1.97 1.68 -4.05
N TYR A 95 -1.04 1.80 -3.10
CA TYR A 95 -0.05 2.87 -3.09
C TYR A 95 0.78 2.88 -4.38
N ARG A 96 1.31 1.71 -4.78
CA ARG A 96 2.07 1.57 -6.02
C ARG A 96 1.28 2.00 -7.26
N ILE A 97 0.03 1.53 -7.40
CA ILE A 97 -0.84 1.90 -8.52
C ILE A 97 -1.07 3.42 -8.58
N ILE A 98 -1.32 4.05 -7.43
CA ILE A 98 -1.53 5.51 -7.37
C ILE A 98 -0.25 6.25 -7.74
N THR A 99 0.91 5.80 -7.25
CA THR A 99 2.20 6.41 -7.57
C THR A 99 2.51 6.30 -9.06
N GLU A 100 2.36 5.11 -9.65
CA GLU A 100 2.59 4.89 -11.08
C GLU A 100 1.65 5.76 -11.94
N ARG A 101 0.36 5.82 -11.59
CA ARG A 101 -0.61 6.69 -12.29
C ARG A 101 -0.20 8.16 -12.25
N LYS A 102 0.17 8.68 -11.08
CA LYS A 102 0.59 10.09 -10.93
C LYS A 102 1.85 10.42 -11.73
N ILE A 103 2.79 9.48 -11.83
CA ILE A 103 4.01 9.65 -12.63
C ILE A 103 3.65 9.68 -14.13
N MET A 104 2.75 8.81 -14.57
CA MET A 104 2.29 8.80 -15.96
C MET A 104 1.57 10.10 -16.34
N GLU A 105 0.65 10.58 -15.50
CA GLU A 105 -0.06 11.86 -15.72
C GLU A 105 0.92 13.04 -15.81
N LYS A 106 1.86 13.16 -14.87
CA LYS A 106 2.88 14.22 -14.92
C LYS A 106 3.78 14.13 -16.16
N THR A 107 4.13 12.92 -16.56
CA THR A 107 4.96 12.71 -17.76
C THR A 107 4.19 13.08 -19.03
N LEU A 108 2.89 12.80 -19.08
CA LEU A 108 2.01 13.21 -20.17
C LEU A 108 1.86 14.73 -20.21
N GLU A 109 1.52 15.36 -19.09
CA GLU A 109 1.39 16.83 -18.98
C GLU A 109 2.69 17.56 -19.37
N ALA A 110 3.84 17.06 -18.93
CA ALA A 110 5.14 17.62 -19.29
C ALA A 110 5.45 17.47 -20.79
N SER A 111 5.08 16.33 -21.38
CA SER A 111 5.26 16.08 -22.82
C SER A 111 4.34 16.97 -23.65
N GLU A 112 3.07 17.08 -23.28
CA GLU A 112 2.09 17.97 -23.93
C GLU A 112 2.52 19.43 -23.83
N SER A 113 2.98 19.88 -22.66
CA SER A 113 3.49 21.23 -22.47
C SER A 113 4.73 21.50 -23.33
N LYS A 114 5.63 20.52 -23.44
CA LYS A 114 6.81 20.61 -24.32
C LYS A 114 6.42 20.68 -25.79
N TYR A 115 5.48 19.84 -26.24
CA TYR A 115 5.01 19.88 -27.63
C TYR A 115 4.29 21.19 -27.95
N ARG A 116 3.46 21.68 -27.03
CA ARG A 116 2.80 22.97 -27.14
C ARG A 116 3.81 24.10 -27.27
N LEU A 117 4.84 24.14 -26.41
CA LEU A 117 5.89 25.15 -26.46
C LEU A 117 6.63 25.12 -27.81
N ILE A 118 6.96 23.94 -28.33
CA ILE A 118 7.61 23.80 -29.65
C ILE A 118 6.68 24.29 -30.77
N ALA A 119 5.41 23.87 -30.75
CA ALA A 119 4.44 24.23 -31.79
C ALA A 119 4.03 25.71 -31.75
N GLU A 120 4.05 26.35 -30.57
CA GLU A 120 3.76 27.77 -30.41
C GLU A 120 4.93 28.68 -30.82
N ASN A 121 6.18 28.18 -30.75
CA ASN A 121 7.38 28.96 -31.04
C ASN A 121 8.05 28.61 -32.39
N THR A 122 7.57 27.59 -33.12
CA THR A 122 8.09 27.28 -34.45
C THR A 122 7.51 28.22 -35.50
N SER A 123 8.29 28.56 -36.53
CA SER A 123 7.81 29.32 -37.70
C SER A 123 7.07 28.45 -38.72
N ASP A 124 7.12 27.13 -38.57
CA ASP A 124 6.41 26.19 -39.45
C ASP A 124 4.90 26.26 -39.22
N LEU A 125 4.14 26.15 -40.31
CA LEU A 125 2.68 26.08 -40.27
C LEU A 125 2.23 24.67 -39.85
N ILE A 126 1.79 24.52 -38.60
CA ILE A 126 1.29 23.25 -38.05
C ILE A 126 -0.23 23.28 -37.92
N VAL A 127 -0.87 22.28 -38.53
CA VAL A 127 -2.32 22.05 -38.43
C VAL A 127 -2.55 20.62 -37.95
N VAL A 128 -3.40 20.45 -36.93
CA VAL A 128 -3.88 19.14 -36.49
C VAL A 128 -5.35 19.03 -36.86
N MET A 129 -5.74 17.93 -37.50
CA MET A 129 -7.08 17.68 -37.99
C MET A 129 -7.58 16.33 -37.46
N ASP A 130 -8.84 16.27 -37.05
CA ASP A 130 -9.49 15.02 -36.62
C ASP A 130 -9.97 14.20 -37.83
N LYS A 131 -10.34 12.94 -37.61
CA LYS A 131 -10.84 12.00 -38.63
C LYS A 131 -12.05 12.51 -39.43
N LYS A 132 -12.79 13.49 -38.88
CA LYS A 132 -13.93 14.15 -39.53
C LYS A 132 -13.55 15.38 -40.36
N GLN A 133 -12.26 15.58 -40.62
CA GLN A 133 -11.70 16.74 -41.31
C GLN A 133 -11.90 18.08 -40.59
N SER A 134 -12.31 18.05 -39.32
CA SER A 134 -12.39 19.23 -38.46
C SER A 134 -11.01 19.56 -37.91
N ILE A 135 -10.63 20.83 -37.96
CA ILE A 135 -9.32 21.28 -37.47
C ILE A 135 -9.36 21.39 -35.96
N SER A 136 -8.47 20.66 -35.27
CA SER A 136 -8.39 20.62 -33.81
C SER A 136 -7.32 21.56 -33.24
N TYR A 137 -6.34 21.97 -34.04
CA TYR A 137 -5.29 22.91 -33.63
C TYR A 137 -4.64 23.63 -34.82
N PHE A 138 -4.31 24.91 -34.61
CA PHE A 138 -3.50 25.75 -35.49
C PHE A 138 -2.34 26.37 -34.70
N SER A 139 -1.12 26.34 -35.24
CA SER A 139 0.02 27.07 -34.66
C SER A 139 -0.08 28.58 -34.86
N PRO A 140 0.42 29.41 -33.92
CA PRO A 140 0.44 30.88 -34.03
C PRO A 140 1.22 31.42 -35.25
N SER A 141 2.14 30.63 -35.81
CA SER A 141 2.90 30.98 -37.01
C SER A 141 2.03 31.25 -38.24
N HIS A 142 0.79 30.74 -38.28
CA HIS A 142 -0.17 31.07 -39.34
C HIS A 142 -0.47 32.56 -39.41
N GLU A 143 -0.64 33.23 -38.26
CA GLU A 143 -0.88 34.67 -38.22
C GLU A 143 0.37 35.44 -38.66
N GLN A 144 1.55 35.00 -38.21
CA GLN A 144 2.83 35.67 -38.49
C GLN A 144 3.28 35.54 -39.95
N VAL A 145 3.11 34.37 -40.57
CA VAL A 145 3.61 34.06 -41.92
C VAL A 145 2.58 34.40 -42.99
N LEU A 146 1.29 34.13 -42.74
CA LEU A 146 0.22 34.36 -43.72
C LEU A 146 -0.47 35.73 -43.55
N GLY A 147 -0.21 36.45 -42.45
CA GLY A 147 -0.73 37.79 -42.22
C GLY A 147 -2.23 37.85 -41.92
N TYR A 148 -2.86 36.72 -41.59
CA TYR A 148 -4.25 36.69 -41.15
C TYR A 148 -4.33 37.08 -39.67
N GLU A 149 -4.95 38.23 -39.36
CA GLU A 149 -5.27 38.61 -37.99
C GLU A 149 -6.33 37.68 -37.40
N GLY A 150 -5.94 36.84 -36.44
CA GLY A 150 -6.76 36.39 -35.31
C GLY A 150 -8.22 36.04 -35.58
N GLN A 151 -8.56 35.44 -36.72
CA GLN A 151 -9.94 35.03 -36.96
C GLN A 151 -10.20 33.81 -36.09
N ASN A 152 -10.88 34.07 -34.98
CA ASN A 152 -11.16 33.18 -33.86
C ASN A 152 -11.78 31.86 -34.35
N TRP A 153 -10.94 30.89 -34.72
CA TRP A 153 -11.37 29.60 -35.26
C TRP A 153 -12.15 28.76 -34.24
N LYS A 154 -12.14 29.16 -32.96
CA LYS A 154 -12.94 28.54 -31.89
C LYS A 154 -14.46 28.70 -32.07
N THR A 155 -14.95 29.51 -33.01
CA THR A 155 -16.39 29.75 -33.22
C THR A 155 -17.03 29.02 -34.41
N LEU A 156 -16.38 28.01 -35.00
CA LEU A 156 -16.99 27.18 -36.07
C LEU A 156 -17.39 25.78 -35.58
N ASN A 157 -18.11 25.72 -34.46
CA ASN A 157 -18.98 24.59 -34.11
C ASN A 157 -20.12 25.04 -33.20
#